data_AF-A0A1H2WAT6-F1
#
_entry.id   AF-A0A1H2WAT6-F1
#
_cell.length_a   1.000
_cell.length_b   1.000
_cell.length_c   1.000
_cell.angle_alpha   90.00
_cell.angle_beta   90.00
_cell.angle_gamma   90.00
#
_symmetry.space_group_name_H-M   'P 1'
#
loop_
_entity.id
_entity.type
_entity.pdbx_description
1 polymer ?
#
loop_
_entity_poly.entity_id
_entity_poly.type
_entity_poly.pdbx_seq_one_letter_code
_entity_poly.pdbx_strand_id
1 'polypeptide(L)'
;MNTHVRIVVTLLLGALVFAVTTVAVTAGFEPQIEFSLLIGLPVGLSAGLTGLFAGYVLLWYRDRAAAGAVPERAVRLRLAALATIADFVVVTAAGVALYVYGDGSLGISLLVAGLPVTLPLAAAIGYGLAGSSRGEQDGFQTQ
;
A
#
# COMPACT_ATOMS: atom_id res chain seq x y z
N MET A 1 -9.21 -19.21 -7.37
CA MET A 1 -10.51 -18.52 -7.24
C MET A 1 -10.93 -17.90 -8.58
N ASN A 2 -12.23 -17.79 -8.87
CA ASN A 2 -12.72 -17.09 -10.07
C ASN A 2 -12.37 -15.59 -10.00
N THR A 3 -11.99 -14.98 -11.12
CA THR A 3 -11.52 -13.59 -11.18
C THR A 3 -12.57 -12.59 -10.69
N HIS A 4 -13.85 -12.81 -11.01
CA HIS A 4 -14.93 -11.95 -10.52
C HIS A 4 -15.04 -11.97 -8.99
N VAL A 5 -14.97 -13.16 -8.38
CA VAL A 5 -15.01 -13.31 -6.91
C VAL A 5 -13.82 -12.60 -6.29
N ARG A 6 -12.62 -12.73 -6.88
CA ARG A 6 -11.44 -12.00 -6.43
C ARG A 6 -11.66 -10.50 -6.44
N ILE A 7 -12.13 -9.95 -7.57
CA ILE A 7 -12.38 -8.51 -7.73
C ILE A 7 -13.35 -8.02 -6.65
N VAL A 8 -14.48 -8.71 -6.47
CA VAL A 8 -15.49 -8.34 -5.47
C VAL A 8 -14.92 -8.38 -4.05
N VAL A 9 -14.23 -9.45 -3.67
CA VAL A 9 -13.61 -9.57 -2.35
C VAL A 9 -12.59 -8.46 -2.10
N THR A 10 -11.77 -8.14 -3.10
CA THR A 10 -10.73 -7.11 -2.98
C THR A 10 -11.31 -5.70 -2.99
N LEU A 11 -12.42 -5.49 -3.70
CA LEU A 11 -13.15 -4.24 -3.70
C LEU A 11 -13.77 -4.00 -2.32
N LEU A 12 -14.42 -5.03 -1.74
CA LEU A 12 -14.98 -4.96 -0.39
C LEU A 12 -13.89 -4.73 0.66
N LEU A 13 -12.74 -5.41 0.52
CA LEU A 13 -11.60 -5.19 1.40
C LEU A 13 -11.07 -3.76 1.29
N GLY A 14 -10.88 -3.25 0.06
CA GLY A 14 -10.46 -1.87 -0.17
C GLY A 14 -11.44 -0.85 0.40
N ALA A 15 -12.75 -1.06 0.19
CA ALA A 15 -13.80 -0.20 0.74
C ALA A 15 -13.83 -0.22 2.28
N LEU A 16 -13.63 -1.39 2.89
CA LEU A 16 -13.54 -1.54 4.34
C LEU A 16 -12.32 -0.79 4.89
N VAL A 17 -11.14 -0.98 4.29
CA VAL A 17 -9.90 -0.30 4.69
C VAL A 17 -10.03 1.21 4.52
N PHE A 18 -10.64 1.67 3.42
CA PHE A 18 -10.99 3.06 3.20
C PHE A 18 -11.83 3.61 4.36
N ALA A 19 -12.97 2.98 4.64
CA ALA A 19 -13.90 3.45 5.66
C ALA A 19 -13.27 3.48 7.06
N VAL A 20 -12.59 2.40 7.45
CA VAL A 20 -11.92 2.31 8.75
C VAL A 20 -10.84 3.36 8.88
N THR A 21 -10.01 3.55 7.85
CA THR A 21 -8.91 4.52 7.89
C THR A 21 -9.43 5.95 7.91
N THR A 22 -10.41 6.28 7.07
CA THR A 22 -11.02 7.62 7.08
C THR A 22 -11.61 7.92 8.45
N VAL A 23 -12.41 7.01 9.02
CA VAL A 23 -13.00 7.22 10.36
C VAL A 23 -11.92 7.35 11.43
N ALA A 24 -10.90 6.49 11.43
CA ALA A 24 -9.84 6.53 12.44
C ALA A 24 -8.99 7.79 12.35
N VAL A 25 -8.61 8.22 11.14
CA VAL A 25 -7.84 9.45 10.92
C VAL A 25 -8.71 10.67 11.25
N THR A 26 -9.96 10.72 10.80
CA THR A 26 -10.87 11.82 11.12
C THR A 26 -11.07 11.94 12.64
N ALA A 27 -11.32 10.83 13.34
CA ALA A 27 -11.45 10.82 14.81
C ALA A 27 -10.15 11.23 15.52
N GLY A 28 -8.99 10.86 14.98
CA GLY A 28 -7.68 11.20 15.56
C GLY A 28 -7.32 12.69 15.52
N PHE A 29 -8.03 13.49 14.72
CA PHE A 29 -7.78 14.92 14.53
C PHE A 29 -8.87 15.80 15.19
N GLU A 30 -9.76 15.22 15.99
CA GLU A 30 -10.76 15.99 16.75
C GLU A 30 -10.09 16.67 17.96
N PRO A 31 -10.22 18.01 18.16
CA PRO A 31 -11.34 18.87 17.77
C PRO A 31 -11.12 19.76 16.53
N GLN A 32 -10.06 19.59 15.73
CA GLN A 32 -9.84 20.38 14.51
C GLN A 32 -10.72 19.88 13.35
N ILE A 33 -12.04 20.02 13.50
CA ILE A 33 -13.07 19.53 12.56
C ILE A 33 -12.88 20.09 11.14
N GLU A 34 -12.33 21.30 11.04
CA GLU A 34 -12.06 22.03 9.78
C GLU A 34 -11.13 21.25 8.82
N PHE A 35 -10.23 20.42 9.36
CA PHE A 35 -9.24 19.65 8.59
C PHE A 35 -9.51 18.15 8.60
N SER A 36 -10.45 17.69 9.42
CA SER A 36 -10.61 16.28 9.73
C SER A 36 -11.07 15.43 8.52
N LEU A 37 -11.96 15.96 7.68
CA LEU A 37 -12.33 15.35 6.40
C LEU A 37 -11.29 15.64 5.30
N LEU A 38 -10.66 16.81 5.31
CA LEU A 38 -9.63 17.22 4.36
C LEU A 38 -8.41 16.28 4.41
N ILE A 39 -8.12 15.72 5.59
CA ILE A 39 -7.00 14.79 5.82
C ILE A 39 -7.50 13.34 5.78
N GLY A 40 -8.62 13.03 6.45
CA GLY A 40 -9.14 11.67 6.55
C GLY A 40 -9.56 11.07 5.21
N LEU A 41 -10.09 11.88 4.27
CA LEU A 41 -10.51 11.40 2.96
C LEU A 41 -9.33 11.03 2.06
N PRO A 42 -8.30 11.89 1.84
CA PRO A 42 -7.12 11.50 1.06
C PRO A 42 -6.36 10.30 1.65
N VAL A 43 -6.18 10.27 2.98
CA VAL A 43 -5.47 9.16 3.64
C VAL A 43 -6.27 7.87 3.53
N GLY A 44 -7.58 7.93 3.76
CA GLY A 44 -8.45 6.77 3.57
C GLY A 44 -8.49 6.28 2.13
N LEU A 45 -8.52 7.18 1.14
CA LEU A 45 -8.46 6.82 -0.28
C LEU A 45 -7.16 6.06 -0.60
N SER A 46 -6.02 6.58 -0.15
CA SER A 46 -4.72 5.93 -0.25
C SER A 46 -4.72 4.53 0.39
N ALA A 47 -5.32 4.40 1.57
CA ALA A 47 -5.44 3.13 2.28
C ALA A 47 -6.32 2.13 1.52
N GLY A 48 -7.48 2.58 1.03
CA GLY A 48 -8.41 1.75 0.28
C GLY A 48 -7.83 1.24 -1.03
N LEU A 49 -7.14 2.11 -1.78
CA LEU A 49 -6.43 1.73 -3.01
C LEU A 49 -5.28 0.77 -2.72
N THR A 50 -4.52 1.00 -1.65
CA THR A 50 -3.45 0.08 -1.22
C THR A 50 -4.02 -1.29 -0.84
N GLY A 51 -5.11 -1.31 -0.06
CA GLY A 51 -5.80 -2.52 0.33
C GLY A 51 -6.38 -3.29 -0.86
N LEU A 52 -6.98 -2.59 -1.82
CA LEU A 52 -7.49 -3.18 -3.06
C LEU A 52 -6.37 -3.80 -3.89
N PHE A 53 -5.30 -3.03 -4.15
CA PHE A 53 -4.15 -3.49 -4.93
C PHE A 53 -3.47 -4.68 -4.27
N ALA A 54 -3.09 -4.55 -2.99
CA ALA A 54 -2.37 -5.60 -2.30
C ALA A 54 -3.24 -6.84 -2.09
N GLY A 55 -4.52 -6.67 -1.75
CA GLY A 55 -5.47 -7.78 -1.63
C GLY A 55 -5.60 -8.58 -2.92
N TYR A 56 -5.73 -7.89 -4.06
CA TYR A 56 -5.83 -8.54 -5.36
C TYR A 56 -4.56 -9.32 -5.71
N VAL A 57 -3.41 -8.69 -5.53
CA VAL A 57 -2.11 -9.30 -5.85
C VAL A 57 -1.81 -10.48 -4.94
N LEU A 58 -2.04 -10.39 -3.64
CA LEU A 58 -1.78 -11.49 -2.70
C LEU A 58 -2.70 -12.68 -2.95
N LEU A 59 -4.00 -12.43 -3.21
CA LEU A 59 -4.93 -13.51 -3.55
C LEU A 59 -4.56 -14.18 -4.88
N TRP A 60 -4.13 -13.40 -5.87
CA TRP A 60 -3.64 -13.94 -7.13
C TRP A 60 -2.36 -14.74 -6.99
N TYR A 61 -1.39 -14.24 -6.22
CA TYR A 61 -0.17 -14.99 -5.90
C TYR A 61 -0.50 -16.31 -5.19
N ARG A 62 -1.41 -16.29 -4.21
CA ARG A 62 -1.83 -17.49 -3.48
C ARG A 62 -2.47 -18.52 -4.40
N ASP A 63 -3.37 -18.08 -5.30
CA ASP A 63 -3.99 -18.97 -6.30
C ASP A 63 -2.93 -19.63 -7.20
N ARG A 64 -1.90 -18.87 -7.62
CA ARG A 64 -0.80 -19.39 -8.46
C ARG A 64 0.13 -20.32 -7.71
N ALA A 65 0.44 -20.01 -6.45
CA ALA A 65 1.23 -20.88 -5.58
C ALA A 65 0.52 -22.21 -5.29
N ALA A 66 -0.80 -22.17 -5.05
CA ALA A 66 -1.61 -23.37 -4.86
C ALA A 66 -1.69 -24.25 -6.13
N ALA A 67 -1.65 -23.63 -7.31
CA ALA A 67 -1.59 -24.32 -8.60
C ALA A 67 -0.18 -24.84 -8.96
N GLY A 68 0.84 -24.62 -8.12
CA GLY A 68 2.22 -25.07 -8.35
C GLY A 68 3.01 -24.28 -9.39
N ALA A 69 2.41 -23.27 -10.02
CA ALA A 69 3.05 -22.47 -11.07
C ALA A 69 3.08 -20.99 -10.67
N VAL A 70 4.15 -20.57 -10.01
CA VAL A 70 4.36 -19.16 -9.62
C VAL A 70 5.21 -18.47 -10.69
N PRO A 71 4.61 -17.69 -11.60
CA PRO A 71 5.38 -16.93 -12.57
C PRO A 71 6.21 -15.86 -11.85
N GLU A 72 7.35 -15.47 -12.41
CA GLU A 72 8.19 -14.41 -11.84
C GLU A 72 7.43 -13.12 -11.60
N ARG A 73 6.56 -12.76 -12.56
CA ARG A 73 5.66 -11.60 -12.45
C ARG A 73 4.81 -11.63 -11.18
N ALA A 74 4.40 -12.81 -10.70
CA ALA A 74 3.63 -12.93 -9.45
C ALA A 74 4.49 -12.65 -8.22
N VAL A 75 5.77 -13.05 -8.22
CA VAL A 75 6.71 -12.71 -7.15
C VAL A 75 6.98 -11.20 -7.13
N ARG A 76 7.23 -10.60 -8.31
CA ARG A 76 7.48 -9.15 -8.43
C ARG A 76 6.29 -8.33 -7.96
N LEU A 77 5.08 -8.69 -8.40
CA LEU A 77 3.87 -8.01 -7.96
C LEU A 77 3.64 -8.19 -6.46
N ARG A 78 3.89 -9.38 -5.89
CA ARG A 78 3.79 -9.60 -4.44
C ARG A 78 4.73 -8.67 -3.67
N LEU A 79 5.97 -8.52 -4.12
CA LEU A 79 6.93 -7.60 -3.49
C LEU A 79 6.52 -6.14 -3.64
N ALA A 80 6.00 -5.74 -4.80
CA ALA A 80 5.41 -4.42 -5.00
C ALA A 80 4.24 -4.16 -4.02
N ALA A 81 3.32 -5.12 -3.87
CA ALA A 81 2.21 -5.03 -2.93
C ALA A 81 2.67 -4.91 -1.48
N LEU A 82 3.66 -5.69 -1.06
CA LEU A 82 4.24 -5.61 0.27
C LEU A 82 4.95 -4.27 0.50
N ALA A 83 5.69 -3.79 -0.49
CA ALA A 83 6.35 -2.48 -0.45
C ALA A 83 5.33 -1.35 -0.30
N THR A 84 4.21 -1.39 -1.04
CA THR A 84 3.14 -0.39 -0.89
C THR A 84 2.47 -0.42 0.49
N ILE A 85 2.28 -1.60 1.08
CA ILE A 85 1.72 -1.71 2.43
C ILE A 85 2.71 -1.12 3.45
N ALA A 86 3.98 -1.49 3.35
CA ALA A 86 5.02 -1.00 4.26
C ALA A 86 5.17 0.52 4.17
N ASP A 87 5.24 1.05 2.95
CA ASP A 87 5.32 2.48 2.67
C ASP A 87 4.10 3.23 3.23
N PHE A 88 2.88 2.75 2.96
CA PHE A 88 1.66 3.33 3.52
C PHE A 88 1.72 3.43 5.05
N VAL A 89 2.09 2.35 5.73
CA VAL A 89 2.16 2.31 7.20
C VAL A 89 3.22 3.27 7.73
N VAL A 90 4.40 3.28 7.13
CA VAL A 90 5.52 4.13 7.55
C VAL A 90 5.22 5.61 7.33
N VAL A 91 4.76 5.98 6.13
CA VAL A 91 4.45 7.37 5.78
C VAL A 91 3.27 7.88 6.60
N THR A 92 2.25 7.06 6.83
CA THR A 92 1.11 7.44 7.67
C THR A 92 1.55 7.64 9.13
N ALA A 93 2.32 6.71 9.69
CA ALA A 93 2.83 6.84 11.06
C ALA A 93 3.74 8.06 11.22
N ALA A 94 4.63 8.32 10.26
CA ALA A 94 5.49 9.49 10.25
C ALA A 94 4.69 10.79 10.11
N GLY A 95 3.68 10.82 9.23
CA GLY A 95 2.80 11.98 9.04
C GLY A 95 1.99 12.32 10.28
N VAL A 96 1.43 11.30 10.96
CA VAL A 96 0.73 11.48 12.23
C VAL A 96 1.69 11.94 13.33
N ALA A 97 2.88 11.33 13.43
CA ALA A 97 3.88 11.73 14.43
C ALA A 97 4.36 13.17 14.25
N LEU A 98 4.62 13.59 13.01
CA LEU A 98 4.97 14.97 12.68
C LEU A 98 3.83 15.93 13.01
N TYR A 99 2.59 15.53 12.75
CA TYR A 99 1.43 16.34 13.10
C TYR A 99 1.30 16.56 14.61
N VAL A 100 1.47 15.51 15.40
CA VAL A 100 1.27 15.55 16.86
C VAL A 100 2.45 16.18 17.61
N TYR A 101 3.69 15.86 17.21
CA TYR A 101 4.89 16.19 17.98
C TYR A 101 5.82 17.21 17.31
N GLY A 102 5.60 17.51 16.04
CA GLY A 102 6.48 18.37 15.25
C GLY A 102 5.73 19.58 14.70
N ASP A 103 5.66 19.65 13.36
CA ASP A 103 4.95 20.68 12.64
C ASP A 103 3.70 20.10 11.99
N GLY A 104 2.54 20.59 12.44
CA GLY A 104 1.24 20.22 11.92
C GLY A 104 1.13 20.34 10.40
N SER A 105 1.74 21.37 9.81
CA SER A 105 1.71 21.60 8.36
C SER A 105 2.54 20.57 7.58
N LEU A 106 3.68 20.14 8.14
CA LEU A 106 4.51 19.08 7.56
C LEU A 106 3.81 17.71 7.67
N GLY A 107 3.17 17.43 8.80
CA GLY A 107 2.36 16.21 8.96
C GLY A 107 1.22 16.13 7.95
N ILE A 108 0.46 17.22 7.78
CA ILE A 108 -0.64 17.29 6.80
C ILE A 108 -0.14 17.15 5.37
N SER A 109 0.92 17.87 4.99
CA SER A 109 1.46 17.78 3.63
C SER A 109 1.99 16.38 3.30
N LEU A 110 2.63 15.70 4.25
CA LEU A 110 3.08 14.33 4.07
C LEU A 110 1.91 13.35 3.89
N LEU A 111 0.84 13.51 4.69
CA LEU A 111 -0.35 12.65 4.62
C LEU A 111 -1.19 12.89 3.36
N VAL A 112 -1.37 14.14 2.95
CA VAL A 112 -2.27 14.50 1.84
C VAL A 112 -1.57 14.44 0.49
N ALA A 113 -0.34 14.95 0.40
CA ALA A 113 0.41 15.00 -0.85
C ALA A 113 1.49 13.91 -0.95
N GLY A 114 2.12 13.56 0.17
CA GLY A 114 3.18 12.55 0.19
C GLY A 114 2.69 11.13 -0.10
N LEU A 115 1.60 10.69 0.55
CA LEU A 115 1.06 9.33 0.35
C LEU A 115 0.70 9.01 -1.12
N PRO A 116 -0.05 9.85 -1.85
CA PRO A 116 -0.36 9.56 -3.25
C PRO A 116 0.86 9.41 -4.16
N VAL A 117 1.99 10.03 -3.81
CA VAL A 117 3.23 10.02 -4.60
C VAL A 117 4.16 8.87 -4.20
N THR A 118 4.25 8.59 -2.90
CA THR A 118 5.14 7.55 -2.35
C THR A 118 4.65 6.14 -2.65
N LEU A 119 3.33 5.92 -2.68
CA LEU A 119 2.77 4.59 -2.94
C LEU A 119 3.13 4.03 -4.34
N PRO A 120 2.92 4.75 -5.46
CA PRO A 120 3.39 4.27 -6.77
C PRO A 120 4.90 4.07 -6.82
N LEU A 121 5.67 4.92 -6.14
CA LEU A 121 7.12 4.81 -6.09
C LEU A 121 7.56 3.55 -5.35
N ALA A 122 6.96 3.26 -4.18
CA ALA A 122 7.19 2.05 -3.42
C ALA A 122 6.81 0.79 -4.22
N ALA A 123 5.69 0.85 -4.96
CA ALA A 123 5.30 -0.23 -5.87
C ALA A 123 6.37 -0.46 -6.96
N ALA A 124 6.87 0.60 -7.58
CA ALA A 124 7.90 0.53 -8.61
C ALA A 124 9.22 -0.03 -8.06
N ILE A 125 9.65 0.43 -6.88
CA ILE A 125 10.86 -0.06 -6.21
C ILE A 125 10.70 -1.54 -5.83
N GLY A 126 9.58 -1.92 -5.20
CA GLY A 126 9.31 -3.30 -4.83
C GLY A 126 9.23 -4.23 -6.04
N TYR A 127 8.66 -3.76 -7.15
CA TYR A 127 8.65 -4.50 -8.41
C TYR A 127 10.05 -4.65 -9.03
N GLY A 128 10.86 -3.58 -8.96
CA GLY A 128 12.23 -3.53 -9.51
C GLY A 128 13.22 -4.40 -8.74
N LEU A 129 13.23 -4.34 -7.40
CA LEU A 129 14.09 -5.15 -6.54
C LEU A 129 13.89 -6.64 -6.74
N ALA A 130 12.65 -7.05 -6.99
CA ALA A 130 12.31 -8.43 -7.31
C ALA A 130 12.94 -8.93 -8.63
N GLY A 131 13.35 -8.02 -9.52
CA GLY A 131 14.07 -8.34 -10.74
C GLY A 131 15.59 -8.35 -10.58
N SER A 132 16.16 -7.51 -9.72
CA SER A 132 17.62 -7.41 -9.53
C SER A 132 18.20 -8.55 -8.71
N SER A 133 17.51 -8.99 -7.64
CA SER A 133 17.99 -10.05 -6.74
C SER A 133 18.22 -11.41 -7.42
N ARG A 134 17.78 -11.61 -8.67
CA ARG A 134 17.99 -12.86 -9.42
C ARG A 134 19.01 -12.73 -10.55
N GLY A 135 19.22 -11.54 -11.11
CA GLY A 135 20.33 -11.29 -12.05
C GLY A 135 21.70 -11.47 -11.39
N GLU A 136 21.77 -11.24 -10.08
CA GLU A 136 22.98 -11.44 -9.27
C GLU A 136 23.22 -12.91 -8.88
N GLN A 137 22.19 -13.78 -8.97
CA GLN A 137 22.33 -15.22 -8.68
C GLN A 137 22.68 -16.05 -9.93
N ASP A 138 22.30 -15.63 -11.14
CA ASP A 138 22.74 -16.25 -12.39
C ASP A 138 24.19 -15.88 -12.78
N GLY A 139 24.73 -14.80 -12.22
CA GLY A 139 26.10 -14.34 -12.48
C GLY A 139 27.22 -15.11 -11.77
N PHE A 140 26.89 -16.01 -10.82
CA PHE A 140 27.87 -16.78 -10.04
C PHE A 140 28.04 -18.23 -10.49
N GLN A 141 27.55 -18.61 -11.68
CA GLN A 141 27.83 -19.91 -12.30
C GLN A 141 28.53 -19.78 -13.65
N THR A 142 29.77 -19.27 -13.67
CA THR A 142 30.73 -19.68 -14.70
C THR A 142 32.15 -19.73 -14.14
N GLN A 143 32.68 -20.97 -14.17
CA GLN A 143 34.06 -21.44 -14.06
C GLN A 143 34.73 -21.48 -12.69
#